data_AF-A0AAD0AYL2-F1
#
_entry.id   AF-A0AAD0AYL2-F1
#
_cell.length_a   1.000
_cell.length_b   1.000
_cell.length_c   1.000
_cell.angle_alpha   90.00
_cell.angle_beta   90.00
_cell.angle_gamma   90.00
#
_symmetry.space_group_name_H-M   'P 1'
#
loop_
_entity.id
_entity.type
_entity.pdbx_description
1 polymer ?
#
loop_
_entity_poly.entity_id
_entity_poly.type
_entity_poly.pdbx_seq_one_letter_code
_entity_poly.pdbx_strand_id
1 'polypeptide(L)'
;MIHTFKRIFVPLSYLWVRRQGKLFEECGLPLLMTLLTLAAVLLAGDKFSVYGTPGLIASITSYLQLLSGFFITALAAIATFNREGMDDEMLGDPPTLERGVPERLSRRRFLCFLFGYLAFGSIALYIAGTIITLSAPALLGHLSQNAILALRWSVLTVYLFCTFNILITSLLGMYYLTDKLHRPLPAKSNTEVYQEQPRDEI
;
A
#
# COMPACT_ATOMS: atom_id res chain seq x y z
N MET A 1 24.93 -5.89 10.61
CA MET A 1 23.96 -6.71 9.83
C MET A 1 22.50 -6.34 10.11
N ILE A 2 22.05 -6.28 11.38
CA ILE A 2 20.66 -5.97 11.77
C ILE A 2 20.18 -4.56 11.32
N HIS A 3 21.06 -3.55 11.36
CA HIS A 3 20.72 -2.20 10.87
C HIS A 3 20.47 -2.13 9.36
N THR A 4 21.15 -2.95 8.56
CA THR A 4 20.98 -2.98 7.10
C THR A 4 19.64 -3.60 6.72
N PHE A 5 19.23 -4.68 7.41
CA PHE A 5 17.93 -5.30 7.21
C PHE A 5 16.80 -4.31 7.49
N LYS A 6 16.88 -3.53 8.58
CA LYS A 6 15.90 -2.48 8.88
C LYS A 6 15.72 -1.44 7.77
N ARG A 7 16.74 -1.16 6.96
CA ARG A 7 16.68 -0.20 5.84
C ARG A 7 15.84 -0.72 4.68
N ILE A 8 15.96 -2.01 4.37
CA ILE A 8 15.23 -2.64 3.24
C ILE A 8 13.72 -2.66 3.52
N PHE A 9 13.33 -2.83 4.78
CA PHE A 9 11.92 -2.86 5.20
C PHE A 9 11.37 -1.49 5.62
N VAL A 10 12.09 -0.39 5.37
CA VAL A 10 11.58 0.98 5.60
C VAL A 10 10.23 1.22 4.91
N PRO A 11 9.98 0.76 3.67
CA PRO A 11 8.68 0.94 3.02
C PRO A 11 7.51 0.33 3.79
N LEU A 12 7.72 -0.77 4.54
CA LEU A 12 6.66 -1.35 5.39
C LEU A 12 6.31 -0.48 6.59
N SER A 13 7.09 0.57 6.88
CA SER A 13 6.76 1.56 7.92
C SER A 13 5.39 2.21 7.70
N TYR A 14 4.88 2.21 6.45
CA TYR A 14 3.52 2.60 6.14
C TYR A 14 2.45 1.83 6.94
N LEU A 15 2.66 0.54 7.22
CA LEU A 15 1.72 -0.27 8.00
C LEU A 15 1.55 0.27 9.43
N TRP A 16 2.58 0.93 9.98
CA TRP A 16 2.54 1.58 11.29
C TRP A 16 1.99 3.01 11.27
N VAL A 17 1.66 3.56 10.10
CA VAL A 17 1.02 4.87 10.01
C VAL A 17 -0.42 4.76 10.49
N ARG A 18 -0.79 5.40 11.60
CA ARG A 18 -2.17 5.40 12.07
C ARG A 18 -3.00 6.44 11.33
N ARG A 19 -4.24 6.06 11.02
CA ARG A 19 -5.26 6.89 10.37
C ARG A 19 -6.64 6.37 10.75
N GLN A 20 -7.59 7.28 10.94
CA GLN A 20 -9.00 6.91 11.15
C GLN A 20 -9.51 6.10 9.95
N GLY A 21 -10.21 5.00 10.20
CA GLY A 21 -10.78 4.13 9.16
C GLY A 21 -9.79 3.17 8.47
N LYS A 22 -8.48 3.23 8.77
CA LYS A 22 -7.43 2.45 8.08
C LYS A 22 -7.72 0.95 8.01
N LEU A 23 -8.16 0.35 9.12
CA LEU A 23 -8.42 -1.09 9.18
C LEU A 23 -9.59 -1.51 8.28
N PHE A 24 -10.61 -0.65 8.15
CA PHE A 24 -11.73 -0.95 7.27
C PHE A 24 -11.33 -0.83 5.80
N GLU A 25 -10.59 0.22 5.44
CA GLU A 25 -10.14 0.48 4.07
C GLU A 25 -9.07 -0.52 3.61
N GLU A 26 -8.09 -0.85 4.44
CA GLU A 26 -6.95 -1.68 4.05
C GLU A 26 -7.11 -3.17 4.40
N CYS A 27 -8.05 -3.55 5.27
CA CYS A 27 -8.30 -4.96 5.60
C CYS A 27 -9.73 -5.39 5.23
N GLY A 28 -10.74 -4.60 5.62
CA GLY A 28 -12.15 -4.90 5.33
C GLY A 28 -12.45 -4.97 3.84
N LEU A 29 -12.09 -3.93 3.07
CA LEU A 29 -12.34 -3.90 1.62
C LEU A 29 -11.57 -4.98 0.84
N PRO A 30 -10.26 -5.19 1.06
CA PRO A 30 -9.54 -6.28 0.40
C PRO A 30 -10.11 -7.65 0.74
N LEU A 31 -10.46 -7.89 2.01
CA LEU A 31 -11.06 -9.16 2.42
C LEU A 31 -12.39 -9.40 1.71
N LEU A 32 -13.25 -8.38 1.61
CA LEU A 32 -14.51 -8.47 0.87
C LEU A 32 -14.27 -8.82 -0.61
N MET A 33 -13.34 -8.13 -1.27
CA MET A 33 -12.98 -8.40 -2.67
C MET A 33 -12.39 -9.80 -2.87
N THR A 34 -11.56 -10.27 -1.94
CA THR A 34 -11.03 -11.63 -1.94
C THR A 34 -12.15 -12.65 -1.84
N LEU A 35 -13.07 -12.50 -0.87
CA LEU A 35 -14.18 -13.43 -0.69
C LEU A 35 -15.09 -13.48 -1.92
N LEU A 36 -15.40 -12.32 -2.52
CA LEU A 36 -16.19 -12.27 -3.75
C LEU A 36 -15.48 -12.96 -4.92
N THR A 37 -14.17 -12.78 -5.05
CA THR A 37 -13.39 -13.42 -6.11
C THR A 37 -13.30 -14.94 -5.89
N LEU A 38 -13.10 -15.39 -4.66
CA LEU A 38 -13.11 -16.82 -4.31
C LEU A 38 -14.47 -17.46 -4.58
N ALA A 39 -15.56 -16.78 -4.23
CA ALA A 39 -16.91 -17.23 -4.53
C ALA A 39 -17.14 -17.33 -6.05
N ALA A 40 -16.70 -16.34 -6.83
CA ALA A 40 -16.77 -16.39 -8.29
C ALA A 40 -15.97 -17.57 -8.87
N VAL A 41 -14.76 -17.83 -8.36
CA VAL A 41 -13.95 -18.99 -8.78
C VAL A 41 -14.64 -20.32 -8.43
N LEU A 42 -15.22 -20.44 -7.24
CA LEU A 42 -15.97 -21.63 -6.83
C LEU A 42 -17.19 -21.87 -7.71
N LEU A 43 -17.93 -20.83 -8.05
CA LEU A 43 -19.12 -20.91 -8.92
C LEU A 43 -18.76 -21.23 -10.38
N ALA A 44 -17.61 -20.75 -10.85
CA ALA A 44 -17.13 -21.02 -12.22
C ALA A 44 -16.57 -22.45 -12.39
N GLY A 45 -16.13 -23.09 -11.30
CA GLY A 45 -15.57 -24.45 -11.32
C GLY A 45 -14.35 -24.58 -12.22
N ASP A 46 -14.19 -25.74 -12.85
CA ASP A 46 -13.02 -26.08 -13.68
C ASP A 46 -12.89 -25.26 -14.98
N LYS A 47 -13.91 -24.46 -15.32
CA LYS A 47 -13.88 -23.58 -16.50
C LYS A 47 -12.95 -22.38 -16.29
N PHE A 48 -12.55 -22.09 -15.05
CA PHE A 48 -11.72 -20.94 -14.73
C PHE A 48 -10.27 -21.36 -14.46
N SER A 49 -9.37 -20.98 -15.37
CA SER A 49 -7.94 -21.24 -15.23
C SER A 49 -7.32 -20.34 -14.15
N VAL A 50 -7.11 -20.88 -12.96
CA VAL A 50 -6.41 -20.16 -11.87
C VAL A 50 -4.89 -20.26 -12.02
N TYR A 51 -4.39 -21.45 -12.35
CA TYR A 51 -2.96 -21.82 -12.33
C TYR A 51 -2.38 -22.17 -13.72
N GLY A 52 -3.12 -21.91 -14.81
CA GLY A 52 -2.66 -22.14 -16.19
C GLY A 52 -2.23 -20.84 -16.91
N THR A 53 -1.89 -20.94 -18.20
CA THR A 53 -1.58 -19.78 -19.04
C THR A 53 -2.56 -19.71 -20.22
N PRO A 54 -3.37 -18.63 -20.34
CA PRO A 54 -3.54 -17.55 -19.38
C PRO A 54 -4.33 -18.01 -18.14
N GLY A 55 -3.93 -17.53 -16.97
CA GLY A 55 -4.58 -17.83 -15.71
C GLY A 55 -4.44 -16.69 -14.72
N LEU A 56 -5.32 -16.67 -13.72
CA LEU A 56 -5.50 -15.52 -12.83
C LEU A 56 -4.19 -15.03 -12.19
N ILE A 57 -3.36 -15.96 -11.69
CA ILE A 57 -2.08 -15.59 -11.04
C ILE A 57 -1.11 -14.97 -12.04
N ALA A 58 -1.02 -15.51 -13.26
CA ALA A 58 -0.14 -14.97 -14.29
C ALA A 58 -0.57 -13.54 -14.70
N SER A 59 -1.88 -13.32 -14.89
CA SER A 59 -2.42 -11.99 -15.19
C SER A 59 -2.16 -10.97 -14.08
N ILE A 60 -2.36 -11.36 -12.82
CA ILE A 60 -2.05 -10.49 -11.67
C ILE A 60 -0.55 -10.22 -11.60
N THR A 61 0.29 -11.22 -11.85
CA THR A 61 1.75 -11.05 -11.85
C THR A 61 2.18 -10.02 -12.90
N SER A 62 1.67 -10.10 -14.13
CA SER A 62 1.92 -9.08 -15.16
C SER A 62 1.46 -7.67 -14.75
N TYR A 63 0.30 -7.57 -14.08
CA TYR A 63 -0.19 -6.30 -13.56
C TYR A 63 0.72 -5.73 -12.45
N LEU A 64 1.16 -6.57 -11.50
CA LEU A 64 2.06 -6.19 -10.42
C LEU A 64 3.43 -5.73 -10.94
N GLN A 65 3.93 -6.38 -11.99
CA GLN A 65 5.16 -5.98 -12.67
C GLN A 65 5.06 -4.54 -13.19
N LEU A 66 3.97 -4.21 -13.90
CA LEU A 66 3.72 -2.86 -14.40
C LEU A 66 3.59 -1.84 -13.26
N LEU A 67 2.79 -2.16 -12.25
CA LEU A 67 2.55 -1.29 -11.10
C LEU A 67 3.84 -0.97 -10.33
N SER A 68 4.73 -1.95 -10.17
CA SER A 68 5.97 -1.75 -9.41
C SER A 68 6.81 -0.60 -9.97
N GLY A 69 6.97 -0.55 -11.30
CA GLY A 69 7.68 0.54 -11.97
C GLY A 69 6.96 1.87 -11.81
N PHE A 70 5.65 1.89 -12.01
CA PHE A 70 4.83 3.09 -11.85
C PHE A 70 4.93 3.69 -10.43
N PHE A 71 4.87 2.85 -9.39
CA PHE A 71 4.98 3.31 -8.01
C PHE A 71 6.37 3.85 -7.67
N ILE A 72 7.44 3.26 -8.21
CA ILE A 72 8.81 3.80 -8.05
C ILE A 72 8.92 5.16 -8.73
N THR A 73 8.39 5.32 -9.94
CA THR A 73 8.40 6.60 -10.65
C THR A 73 7.59 7.67 -9.90
N ALA A 74 6.39 7.32 -9.41
CA ALA A 74 5.57 8.22 -8.61
C ALA A 74 6.29 8.64 -7.32
N LEU A 75 6.95 7.69 -6.64
CA LEU A 75 7.75 7.96 -5.44
C LEU A 75 8.89 8.95 -5.73
N ALA A 76 9.64 8.73 -6.81
CA ALA A 76 10.72 9.63 -7.21
C ALA A 76 10.20 11.04 -7.55
N ALA A 77 9.06 11.13 -8.26
CA ALA A 77 8.41 12.40 -8.57
C ALA A 77 7.98 13.13 -7.30
N ILE A 78 7.29 12.46 -6.37
CA ILE A 78 6.85 13.05 -5.09
C ILE A 78 8.04 13.50 -4.25
N ALA A 79 9.15 12.75 -4.27
CA ALA A 79 10.36 13.08 -3.53
C ALA A 79 11.03 14.36 -4.04
N THR A 80 11.00 14.62 -5.36
CA THR A 80 11.65 15.79 -5.98
C THR A 80 10.70 16.95 -6.25
N PHE A 81 9.37 16.73 -6.19
CA PHE A 81 8.38 17.76 -6.49
C PHE A 81 8.46 18.91 -5.48
N ASN A 82 8.97 20.06 -5.91
CA ASN A 82 9.16 21.21 -5.03
C ASN A 82 7.97 22.18 -5.16
N ARG A 83 6.92 21.95 -4.38
CA ARG A 83 5.73 22.81 -4.30
C ARG A 83 5.53 23.28 -2.86
N GLU A 84 5.15 24.53 -2.69
CA GLU A 84 4.78 25.09 -1.39
C GLU A 84 3.70 24.23 -0.71
N GLY A 85 3.92 23.92 0.56
CA GLY A 85 3.03 23.13 1.40
C GLY A 85 3.12 21.60 1.26
N MET A 86 4.05 21.08 0.44
CA MET A 86 4.36 19.63 0.40
C MET A 86 5.02 19.12 1.68
N ASP A 87 5.81 19.98 2.32
CA ASP A 87 6.52 19.66 3.56
C ASP A 87 5.74 20.05 4.82
N ASP A 88 4.55 20.62 4.65
CA ASP A 88 3.62 20.92 5.73
C ASP A 88 2.94 19.65 6.26
N GLU A 89 2.46 19.73 7.51
CA GLU A 89 1.61 18.70 8.09
C GLU A 89 0.33 18.48 7.25
N MET A 90 -0.16 17.24 7.24
CA MET A 90 -1.44 16.94 6.61
C MET A 90 -2.60 17.60 7.36
N LEU A 91 -3.53 18.21 6.61
CA LEU A 91 -4.76 18.77 7.16
C LEU A 91 -5.68 17.69 7.76
N GLY A 92 -6.31 18.02 8.89
CA GLY A 92 -7.23 17.16 9.65
C GLY A 92 -6.52 16.46 10.80
N ASP A 93 -6.79 15.16 10.99
CA ASP A 93 -6.04 14.29 11.90
C ASP A 93 -4.77 13.79 11.18
N PRO A 94 -3.57 14.34 11.47
CA PRO A 94 -2.36 14.03 10.72
C PRO A 94 -1.96 12.56 10.95
N PRO A 95 -1.59 11.83 9.89
CA PRO A 95 -1.12 10.46 10.05
C PRO A 95 0.12 10.44 10.93
N THR A 96 0.07 9.65 12.00
CA THR A 96 1.17 9.50 12.95
C THR A 96 1.95 8.22 12.68
N LEU A 97 3.27 8.33 12.65
CA LEU A 97 4.16 7.17 12.61
C LEU A 97 4.50 6.75 14.03
N GLU A 98 4.00 5.60 14.48
CA GLU A 98 4.33 5.05 15.79
C GLU A 98 5.61 4.21 15.74
N ARG A 99 6.78 4.88 15.74
CA ARG A 99 8.09 4.25 15.97
C ARG A 99 8.71 4.78 17.27
N GLY A 100 8.09 4.43 18.40
CA GLY A 100 8.52 4.85 19.73
C GLY A 100 7.90 6.19 20.15
N VAL A 101 8.17 7.27 19.40
CA VAL A 101 7.53 8.59 19.61
C VAL A 101 6.59 8.86 18.44
N PRO A 102 5.30 9.21 18.67
CA PRO A 102 4.37 9.52 17.59
C PRO A 102 4.81 10.80 16.87
N GLU A 103 5.28 10.63 15.64
CA GLU A 103 5.72 11.74 14.79
C GLU A 103 4.62 12.06 13.77
N ARG A 104 4.21 13.33 13.70
CA ARG A 104 3.29 13.83 12.66
C ARG A 104 4.01 13.88 11.33
N LEU A 105 3.41 13.25 10.31
CA LEU A 105 4.02 13.17 8.99
C LEU A 105 3.60 14.37 8.11
N SER A 106 4.57 14.95 7.40
CA SER A 106 4.29 15.87 6.30
C SER A 106 3.59 15.16 5.13
N ARG A 107 2.92 15.91 4.26
CA ARG A 107 2.24 15.36 3.07
C ARG A 107 3.22 14.54 2.21
N ARG A 108 4.41 15.11 1.92
CA ARG A 108 5.47 14.44 1.16
C ARG A 108 5.89 13.14 1.82
N ARG A 109 6.19 13.18 3.13
CA ARG A 109 6.70 12.01 3.84
C ARG A 109 5.66 10.89 3.92
N PHE A 110 4.40 11.24 4.16
CA PHE A 110 3.28 10.28 4.11
C PHE A 110 3.16 9.63 2.73
N LEU A 111 3.12 10.43 1.66
CA LEU A 111 3.01 9.95 0.29
C LEU A 111 4.21 9.09 -0.11
N CYS A 112 5.43 9.45 0.31
CA CYS A 112 6.62 8.64 0.08
C CYS A 112 6.54 7.27 0.78
N PHE A 113 6.01 7.21 2.01
CA PHE A 113 5.78 5.92 2.67
C PHE A 113 4.70 5.09 1.97
N LEU A 114 3.61 5.72 1.54
CA LEU A 114 2.51 5.05 0.83
C LEU A 114 2.95 4.45 -0.50
N PHE A 115 3.56 5.26 -1.38
CA PHE A 115 4.06 4.78 -2.68
C PHE A 115 5.27 3.85 -2.53
N GLY A 116 6.10 4.04 -1.50
CA GLY A 116 7.14 3.09 -1.14
C GLY A 116 6.57 1.72 -0.77
N TYR A 117 5.53 1.67 0.06
CA TYR A 117 4.84 0.44 0.43
C TYR A 117 4.24 -0.27 -0.80
N LEU A 118 3.54 0.49 -1.66
CA LEU A 118 2.96 -0.03 -2.89
C LEU A 118 4.01 -0.61 -3.85
N ALA A 119 5.14 0.08 -4.03
CA ALA A 119 6.27 -0.41 -4.82
C ALA A 119 6.86 -1.70 -4.22
N PHE A 120 7.17 -1.70 -2.93
CA PHE A 120 7.73 -2.86 -2.26
C PHE A 120 6.80 -4.07 -2.30
N GLY A 121 5.52 -3.85 -1.97
CA GLY A 121 4.49 -4.90 -1.95
C GLY A 121 4.26 -5.49 -3.33
N SER A 122 4.21 -4.67 -4.37
CA SER A 122 4.03 -5.16 -5.75
C SER A 122 5.22 -5.99 -6.24
N ILE A 123 6.46 -5.58 -5.96
CA ILE A 123 7.66 -6.38 -6.28
C ILE A 123 7.64 -7.71 -5.52
N ALA A 124 7.41 -7.67 -4.20
CA ALA A 124 7.39 -8.87 -3.38
C ALA A 124 6.31 -9.86 -3.84
N LEU A 125 5.12 -9.35 -4.17
CA LEU A 125 4.00 -10.19 -4.62
C LEU A 125 4.18 -10.70 -6.06
N TYR A 126 4.82 -9.92 -6.94
CA TYR A 126 5.26 -10.37 -8.26
C TYR A 126 6.22 -11.56 -8.17
N ILE A 127 7.25 -11.46 -7.32
CA ILE A 127 8.20 -12.54 -7.09
C ILE A 127 7.49 -13.77 -6.49
N ALA A 128 6.62 -13.57 -5.49
CA ALA A 128 5.85 -14.64 -4.88
C ALA A 128 4.94 -15.35 -5.91
N GLY A 129 4.21 -14.61 -6.75
CA GLY A 129 3.36 -15.17 -7.81
C GLY A 129 4.14 -15.96 -8.84
N THR A 130 5.34 -15.49 -9.20
CA THR A 130 6.27 -16.21 -10.08
C THR A 130 6.74 -17.51 -9.45
N ILE A 131 7.15 -17.50 -8.18
CA ILE A 131 7.56 -18.71 -7.45
C ILE A 131 6.41 -19.71 -7.32
N ILE A 132 5.19 -19.25 -6.99
CA ILE A 132 4.00 -20.10 -6.91
C ILE A 132 3.75 -20.81 -8.25
N THR A 133 3.84 -20.09 -9.36
CA THR A 133 3.61 -20.64 -10.70
C THR A 133 4.69 -21.65 -11.09
N LEU A 134 5.96 -21.36 -10.78
CA LEU A 134 7.09 -22.26 -11.08
C LEU A 134 7.13 -23.52 -10.20
N SER A 135 6.67 -23.42 -8.95
CA SER A 135 6.66 -24.53 -8.00
C SER A 135 5.43 -25.43 -8.14
N ALA A 136 4.36 -24.96 -8.77
CA ALA A 136 3.13 -25.72 -8.95
C ALA A 136 3.33 -27.13 -9.57
N PRO A 137 4.12 -27.33 -10.65
CA PRO A 137 4.34 -28.65 -11.22
C PRO A 137 5.12 -29.59 -10.30
N ALA A 138 6.09 -29.05 -9.55
CA ALA A 138 6.96 -29.82 -8.65
C ALA A 138 6.20 -30.36 -7.43
N LEU A 139 5.19 -29.62 -6.96
CA LEU A 139 4.41 -29.99 -5.77
C LEU A 139 3.36 -31.09 -6.04
N LEU A 140 2.95 -31.28 -7.30
CA LEU A 140 1.93 -32.27 -7.67
C LEU A 140 2.38 -33.72 -7.45
N GLY A 141 3.69 -34.01 -7.43
CA GLY A 141 4.23 -35.37 -7.31
C GLY A 141 4.49 -35.86 -5.88
N HIS A 142 4.50 -34.97 -4.88
CA HIS A 142 4.98 -35.29 -3.53
C HIS A 142 3.93 -35.18 -2.42
N LEU A 143 2.73 -34.69 -2.72
CA LEU A 143 1.71 -34.37 -1.73
C LEU A 143 0.42 -35.16 -1.96
N SER A 144 -0.33 -35.42 -0.88
CA SER A 144 -1.66 -36.02 -0.96
C SER A 144 -2.66 -35.07 -1.61
N GLN A 145 -3.70 -35.61 -2.27
CA GLN A 145 -4.71 -34.82 -2.98
C GLN A 145 -5.39 -33.76 -2.07
N ASN A 146 -5.72 -34.13 -0.83
CA ASN A 146 -6.31 -33.22 0.15
C ASN A 146 -5.34 -32.09 0.55
N ALA A 147 -4.05 -32.39 0.70
CA ALA A 147 -3.03 -31.39 1.00
C ALA A 147 -2.83 -30.41 -0.16
N ILE A 148 -2.84 -30.91 -1.41
CA ILE A 148 -2.75 -30.06 -2.61
C ILE A 148 -3.95 -29.11 -2.70
N LEU A 149 -5.16 -29.62 -2.44
CA LEU A 149 -6.37 -28.80 -2.50
C LEU A 149 -6.36 -27.70 -1.42
N ALA A 150 -6.04 -28.06 -0.17
CA ALA A 150 -5.94 -27.10 0.93
C ALA A 150 -4.85 -26.05 0.66
N LEU A 151 -3.70 -26.47 0.15
CA LEU A 151 -2.59 -25.58 -0.20
C LEU A 151 -2.99 -24.61 -1.33
N ARG A 152 -3.66 -25.11 -2.39
CA ARG A 152 -4.17 -24.27 -3.49
C ARG A 152 -5.04 -23.14 -2.96
N TRP A 153 -6.11 -23.48 -2.23
CA TRP A 153 -7.05 -22.48 -1.71
C TRP A 153 -6.38 -21.51 -0.74
N SER A 154 -5.49 -22.00 0.12
CA SER A 154 -4.75 -21.16 1.07
C SER A 154 -3.85 -20.16 0.34
N VAL A 155 -3.05 -20.63 -0.62
CA VAL A 155 -2.15 -19.78 -1.42
C VAL A 155 -2.95 -18.78 -2.23
N LEU A 156 -4.04 -19.21 -2.89
CA LEU A 156 -4.90 -18.32 -3.67
C LEU A 156 -5.52 -17.22 -2.81
N THR A 157 -6.04 -17.58 -1.65
CA THR A 157 -6.68 -16.64 -0.71
C THR A 157 -5.69 -15.57 -0.25
N VAL A 158 -4.52 -15.99 0.23
CA VAL A 158 -3.48 -15.07 0.71
C VAL A 158 -2.98 -14.18 -0.44
N TYR A 159 -2.74 -14.78 -1.61
CA TYR A 159 -2.27 -14.04 -2.78
C TYR A 159 -3.26 -12.96 -3.20
N LEU A 160 -4.55 -13.32 -3.36
CA LEU A 160 -5.61 -12.38 -3.74
C LEU A 160 -5.81 -11.28 -2.69
N PHE A 161 -5.79 -11.63 -1.40
CA PHE A 161 -5.88 -10.64 -0.32
C PHE A 161 -4.77 -9.59 -0.41
N CYS A 162 -3.53 -10.03 -0.57
CA CYS A 162 -2.40 -9.12 -0.76
C CYS A 162 -2.54 -8.28 -2.04
N THR A 163 -3.00 -8.88 -3.15
CA THR A 163 -3.24 -8.14 -4.40
C THR A 163 -4.29 -7.06 -4.23
N PHE A 164 -5.44 -7.38 -3.64
CA PHE A 164 -6.51 -6.40 -3.42
C PHE A 164 -6.10 -5.35 -2.39
N ASN A 165 -5.28 -5.70 -1.40
CA ASN A 165 -4.73 -4.70 -0.49
C ASN A 165 -3.86 -3.67 -1.24
N ILE A 166 -2.98 -4.11 -2.15
CA ILE A 166 -2.20 -3.19 -3.01
C ILE A 166 -3.14 -2.35 -3.88
N LEU A 167 -4.18 -2.96 -4.46
CA LEU A 167 -5.11 -2.25 -5.35
C LEU A 167 -5.90 -1.17 -4.61
N ILE A 168 -6.50 -1.49 -3.46
CA ILE A 168 -7.25 -0.52 -2.66
C ILE A 168 -6.33 0.57 -2.11
N THR A 169 -5.13 0.20 -1.63
CA THR A 169 -4.14 1.16 -1.15
C THR A 169 -3.65 2.08 -2.28
N SER A 170 -3.61 1.59 -3.52
CA SER A 170 -3.31 2.41 -4.71
C SER A 170 -4.43 3.43 -4.98
N LEU A 171 -5.71 3.01 -4.91
CA LEU A 171 -6.85 3.92 -5.03
C LEU A 171 -6.80 5.01 -3.95
N LEU A 172 -6.44 4.63 -2.72
CA LEU A 172 -6.22 5.57 -1.61
C LEU A 172 -5.07 6.55 -1.94
N GLY A 173 -3.96 6.06 -2.50
CA GLY A 173 -2.88 6.92 -2.98
C GLY A 173 -3.34 7.94 -4.01
N MET A 174 -4.16 7.52 -4.98
CA MET A 174 -4.75 8.42 -5.96
C MET A 174 -5.68 9.46 -5.30
N TYR A 175 -6.56 9.06 -4.38
CA TYR A 175 -7.41 10.00 -3.64
C TYR A 175 -6.59 11.09 -2.93
N TYR A 176 -5.48 10.71 -2.29
CA TYR A 176 -4.61 11.66 -1.61
C TYR A 176 -3.92 12.62 -2.58
N LEU A 177 -3.47 12.14 -3.75
CA LEU A 177 -2.84 12.98 -4.76
C LEU A 177 -3.82 13.91 -5.47
N THR A 178 -5.03 13.44 -5.77
CA THR A 178 -6.03 14.20 -6.52
C THR A 178 -6.72 15.24 -5.65
N ASP A 179 -7.24 14.86 -4.49
CA ASP A 179 -8.07 15.74 -3.67
C ASP A 179 -7.27 16.33 -2.50
N LYS A 180 -6.72 15.50 -1.62
CA LYS A 180 -6.16 15.96 -0.35
C LYS A 180 -4.89 16.82 -0.52
N LEU A 181 -4.09 16.57 -1.56
CA LEU A 181 -2.89 17.35 -1.86
C LEU A 181 -3.19 18.80 -2.28
N HIS A 182 -4.33 19.02 -2.92
CA HIS A 182 -4.71 20.31 -3.50
C HIS A 182 -5.47 21.23 -2.54
N ARG A 183 -5.90 20.71 -1.39
CA ARG A 183 -6.63 21.51 -0.41
C ARG A 183 -5.70 22.54 0.24
N PRO A 184 -6.01 23.85 0.15
CA PRO A 184 -5.23 24.88 0.82
C PRO A 184 -5.32 24.71 2.34
N LEU A 185 -4.24 25.02 3.05
CA LEU A 185 -4.30 25.14 4.50
C LEU A 185 -5.35 26.22 4.85
N PRO A 186 -6.21 26.03 5.88
CA PRO A 186 -6.97 27.14 6.40
C PRO A 186 -5.96 28.20 6.85
N ALA A 187 -6.17 29.44 6.39
CA ALA A 187 -5.30 30.55 6.77
C ALA A 187 -5.13 30.53 8.30
N LYS A 188 -3.88 30.52 8.78
CA LYS A 188 -3.62 30.74 10.20
C LYS A 188 -4.38 32.00 10.58
N SER A 189 -5.37 31.90 11.45
CA SER A 189 -6.06 33.08 11.97
C SER A 189 -5.00 34.03 12.52
N ASN A 190 -5.06 35.29 12.12
CA ASN A 190 -4.13 36.38 12.47
C ASN A 190 -4.17 36.72 13.98
N THR A 191 -3.93 35.76 14.86
CA THR A 191 -3.99 35.97 16.32
C THR A 191 -2.61 36.16 16.96
N GLU A 192 -1.52 35.98 16.21
CA GLU A 192 -0.14 36.18 16.72
C GLU A 192 0.48 37.54 16.35
N VAL A 193 -0.28 38.48 15.75
CA VAL A 193 0.23 39.82 15.36
C VAL A 193 0.08 40.86 16.49
N TYR A 194 -0.39 40.49 17.69
CA TYR A 194 -0.65 41.43 18.80
C TYR A 194 0.30 41.32 20.00
N GLN A 195 1.54 40.84 19.85
CA GLN A 195 2.48 40.81 20.99
C GLN A 195 3.84 41.46 20.82
N GLU A 196 4.18 42.09 19.68
CA GLU A 196 5.40 42.89 19.64
C GLU A 196 5.17 44.31 19.10
N GLN A 197 5.39 45.24 20.05
CA GLN A 197 5.53 46.70 19.98
C GLN A 197 4.26 47.54 20.18
N PRO A 198 4.31 48.66 20.95
CA PRO A 198 5.49 49.40 21.39
C PRO A 198 5.59 49.59 22.92
N ARG A 199 6.80 49.78 23.44
CA ARG A 199 6.98 50.59 24.65
C ARG A 199 8.19 51.50 24.44
N ASP A 200 7.99 52.51 23.60
CA ASP A 200 8.66 53.78 23.84
C ASP A 200 8.09 54.30 25.16
N GLU A 201 8.94 54.47 26.17
CA GLU A 201 8.83 55.53 27.19
C GLU A 201 10.04 55.49 28.16
N ILE A 202 10.83 56.57 28.05
CA ILE A 202 11.77 57.20 29.00
C ILE A 202 13.19 56.64 29.08
#